data_AF-A0A5N9H972-F1
#
_entry.id   AF-A0A5N9H972-F1
#
_cell.length_a   1.000
_cell.length_b   1.000
_cell.length_c   1.000
_cell.angle_alpha   90.00
_cell.angle_beta   90.00
_cell.angle_gamma   90.00
#
_symmetry.space_group_name_H-M   'P 1'
#
loop_
_entity.id
_entity.type
_entity.pdbx_description
1 polymer ?
#
loop_
_entity_poly.entity_id
_entity_poly.type
_entity_poly.pdbx_seq_one_letter_code
_entity_poly.pdbx_strand_id
1 'polypeptide(L)' 'MNCVICKDFILPDANGWDGGHNAQPVAEGQCCGDCNDTLVTYARLRDAGYSSEQVSRIAPTIAESR' A
#
# COMPACT_ATOMS: atom_id res chain seq x y z
N MET A 1 -14.78 6.03 3.75
CA MET A 1 -13.94 7.14 3.24
C MET A 1 -13.37 6.74 1.88
N ASN A 2 -13.03 7.67 0.99
CA ASN A 2 -12.46 7.31 -0.32
C ASN A 2 -10.93 7.30 -0.28
N CYS A 3 -10.32 6.34 -0.97
CA CYS A 3 -8.89 6.20 -1.16
C CYS A 3 -8.34 7.42 -1.90
N VAL A 4 -7.29 8.07 -1.37
CA VAL A 4 -6.72 9.25 -2.03
C VAL A 4 -6.00 8.91 -3.34
N ILE A 5 -5.67 7.64 -3.58
CA ILE A 5 -4.96 7.16 -4.77
C ILE A 5 -5.96 6.74 -5.86
N CYS A 6 -6.74 5.66 -5.65
CA CYS A 6 -7.67 5.14 -6.66
C CYS A 6 -9.05 5.80 -6.65
N LYS A 7 -9.38 6.61 -5.64
CA LYS A 7 -10.69 7.28 -5.44
C LYS A 7 -11.87 6.37 -5.11
N ASP A 8 -11.67 5.06 -5.06
CA ASP A 8 -12.68 4.09 -4.60
C ASP A 8 -12.90 4.17 -3.08
N PHE A 9 -14.01 3.61 -2.62
CA PHE A 9 -14.31 3.52 -1.20
C PHE A 9 -13.35 2.54 -0.50
N ILE A 10 -12.82 2.95 0.66
CA ILE A 10 -11.98 2.11 1.51
C ILE A 10 -12.89 1.12 2.25
N LEU A 11 -12.73 -0.16 1.96
CA LEU A 11 -13.37 -1.26 2.68
C LEU A 11 -12.45 -1.76 3.82
N PRO A 12 -13.00 -2.41 4.85
CA PRO A 12 -12.21 -3.10 5.85
C PRO A 12 -11.31 -4.17 5.22
N ASP A 13 -10.11 -4.34 5.78
CA ASP A 13 -9.18 -5.40 5.41
C ASP A 13 -9.66 -6.77 5.95
N ALA A 14 -9.13 -7.85 5.37
CA ALA A 14 -9.47 -9.23 5.78
C ALA A 14 -9.19 -9.52 7.27
N ASN A 15 -8.23 -8.83 7.88
CA ASN A 15 -7.90 -8.93 9.30
C ASN A 15 -8.82 -8.08 10.22
N GLY A 16 -9.83 -7.42 9.67
CA GLY A 16 -10.77 -6.57 10.41
C GLY A 16 -10.31 -5.13 10.64
N TRP A 17 -9.16 -4.72 10.11
CA TRP A 17 -8.75 -3.31 10.13
C TRP A 17 -9.67 -2.46 9.27
N ASP A 18 -10.32 -1.45 9.87
CA ASP A 18 -11.21 -0.51 9.19
C ASP A 18 -10.75 0.93 9.45
N GLY A 19 -10.27 1.60 8.42
CA GLY A 19 -9.64 2.92 8.53
C GLY A 19 -8.61 3.24 7.43
N GLY A 20 -8.32 2.29 6.55
CA GLY A 20 -7.34 2.47 5.48
C GLY A 20 -5.90 2.57 5.97
N HIS A 21 -4.99 2.82 5.03
CA HIS A 21 -3.55 2.84 5.26
C HIS A 21 -3.00 4.23 4.99
N ASN A 22 -1.91 4.61 5.65
CA ASN A 22 -1.20 5.85 5.32
C ASN A 22 -0.78 5.81 3.83
N ALA A 23 -1.10 6.83 3.05
CA ALA A 23 -0.80 6.87 1.62
C ALA A 23 0.63 7.38 1.28
N GLN A 24 1.40 7.79 2.28
CA GLN A 24 2.78 8.27 2.10
C GLN A 24 3.74 7.12 1.76
N PRO A 25 4.68 7.34 0.82
CA PRO A 25 5.05 8.65 0.23
C PRO A 25 4.28 9.01 -1.07
N VAL A 26 3.31 8.19 -1.50
CA VAL A 26 2.66 8.36 -2.81
C VAL A 26 1.68 9.53 -2.84
N ALA A 27 0.94 9.76 -1.75
CA ALA A 27 -0.03 10.85 -1.63
C ALA A 27 -0.28 11.22 -0.15
N GLU A 28 -0.78 12.43 0.10
CA GLU A 28 -1.26 12.84 1.42
C GLU A 28 -2.65 12.24 1.71
N GLY A 29 -2.82 11.65 2.91
CA GLY A 29 -4.08 11.06 3.38
C GLY A 29 -4.06 9.53 3.51
N GLN A 30 -5.22 8.91 3.31
CA GLN A 30 -5.45 7.47 3.49
C GLN A 30 -5.72 6.75 2.16
N CYS A 31 -5.17 5.56 1.98
CA CYS A 31 -5.40 4.68 0.83
C CYS A 31 -6.04 3.35 1.25
N CYS A 32 -6.66 2.65 0.30
CA CYS A 32 -7.16 1.29 0.52
C CYS A 32 -6.02 0.28 0.62
N GLY A 33 -6.30 -0.93 1.13
CA GLY A 33 -5.32 -2.01 1.23
C GLY A 33 -4.64 -2.33 -0.11
N ASP A 34 -5.39 -2.38 -1.20
CA ASP A 34 -4.83 -2.73 -2.51
C ASP A 34 -3.81 -1.69 -2.99
N CYS A 35 -4.11 -0.40 -2.81
CA CYS A 35 -3.16 0.67 -3.10
C CYS A 35 -1.96 0.66 -2.14
N ASN A 36 -2.19 0.32 -0.86
CA ASN A 36 -1.11 0.17 0.10
C ASN A 36 -0.12 -0.92 -0.33
N ASP A 37 -0.63 -2.06 -0.76
CA ASP A 37 0.17 -3.24 -1.04
C ASP A 37 0.89 -3.11 -2.38
N THR A 38 0.26 -2.49 -3.39
CA THR A 38 0.79 -2.41 -4.76
C THR A 38 1.56 -1.13 -5.10
N LEU A 39 1.31 -0.02 -4.39
CA LEU A 39 1.93 1.28 -4.72
C LEU A 39 2.69 1.84 -3.53
N VAL A 40 2.06 1.93 -2.37
CA VAL A 40 2.65 2.61 -1.21
C VAL A 40 3.79 1.81 -0.60
N THR A 41 3.61 0.51 -0.40
CA THR A 41 4.66 -0.38 0.12
C THR A 41 5.86 -0.43 -0.81
N TYR A 42 5.64 -0.47 -2.13
CA TYR A 42 6.70 -0.38 -3.13
C TYR A 42 7.49 0.92 -3.00
N ALA A 43 6.80 2.07 -2.88
CA ALA A 43 7.45 3.36 -2.73
C ALA A 43 8.25 3.46 -1.42
N ARG A 44 7.70 2.98 -0.30
CA ARG A 44 8.39 2.93 1.00
C ARG A 44 9.67 2.10 0.98
N LEU A 45 9.65 0.95 0.31
CA LEU A 45 10.84 0.12 0.16
C LEU A 45 11.92 0.85 -0.65
N ARG A 46 11.54 1.59 -1.70
CA ARG A 46 12.50 2.39 -2.49
C ARG A 46 13.10 3.52 -1.65
N ASP A 47 12.27 4.23 -0.88
CA ASP A 47 12.73 5.29 0.03
C ASP A 47 13.65 4.75 1.14
N ALA A 48 13.42 3.52 1.59
CA ALA A 48 14.29 2.82 2.53
C ALA A 48 15.60 2.29 1.90
N GLY A 49 15.83 2.53 0.61
CA GLY A 49 17.09 2.20 -0.08
C GLY A 49 17.13 0.82 -0.74
N TYR A 50 16.00 0.13 -0.89
CA TYR A 50 15.94 -1.16 -1.58
C TYR A 50 16.07 -0.96 -3.10
N SER A 51 16.88 -1.79 -3.75
CA SER A 51 17.00 -1.78 -5.21
C SER A 51 15.70 -2.20 -5.89
N SER A 52 15.49 -1.77 -7.13
CA SER A 52 14.29 -2.18 -7.88
C SER A 52 14.18 -3.70 -8.07
N GLU A 53 15.30 -4.41 -8.09
CA GLU A 53 15.33 -5.88 -8.13
C GLU A 53 14.86 -6.48 -6.79
N GLN A 54 15.32 -5.93 -5.66
CA GLN A 54 14.87 -6.38 -4.33
C GLN A 54 13.38 -6.11 -4.14
N VAL A 55 12.90 -4.92 -4.51
CA VAL A 55 11.48 -4.55 -4.42
C VAL A 55 10.61 -5.50 -5.24
N SER A 56 11.04 -5.83 -6.47
CA SER A 56 10.31 -6.76 -7.34
C SER A 56 10.19 -8.18 -6.78
N ARG A 57 11.11 -8.59 -5.89
CA ARG A 57 11.06 -9.90 -5.23
C ARG A 57 10.23 -9.90 -3.95
N ILE A 58 10.25 -8.78 -3.21
CA ILE A 58 9.64 -8.68 -1.87
C ILE A 58 8.17 -8.26 -1.97
N ALA A 59 7.88 -7.22 -2.72
CA ALA A 59 6.60 -6.55 -2.63
C ALA A 59 5.38 -7.39 -3.11
N PRO A 60 5.50 -8.26 -4.15
CA PRO A 60 4.41 -9.18 -4.50
C PRO A 60 4.08 -10.16 -3.37
N THR A 61 5.11 -10.68 -2.68
CA THR A 61 4.90 -11.64 -1.58
C THR A 61 4.19 -11.01 -0.37
N ILE A 62 4.35 -9.71 -0.16
CA ILE A 62 3.62 -8.97 0.88
C ILE A 62 2.14 -8.87 0.52
N ALA A 63 1.82 -8.54 -0.72
CA ALA A 63 0.44 -8.44 -1.19
C ALA A 63 -0.32 -9.78 -1.13
N GLU A 64 0.38 -10.90 -1.35
CA GLU A 64 -0.18 -12.26 -1.32
C GLU A 64 -0.35 -12.83 0.10
N SER A 65 0.24 -12.21 1.12
CA SER A 65 0.23 -12.71 2.52
C SER A 65 -0.98 -12.26 3.34
N ARG A 66 -2.00 -11.68 2.70
CA ARG A 66 -3.13 -10.98 3.35
C ARG A 66 -4.40 -11.82 3.40
#